data_AF-A0A1G1BUJ5-F1
#
_entry.id   AF-A0A1G1BUJ5-F1
#
_cell.length_a   1.000
_cell.length_b   1.000
_cell.length_c   1.000
_cell.angle_alpha   90.00
_cell.angle_beta   90.00
_cell.angle_gamma   90.00
#
_symmetry.space_group_name_H-M   'P 1'
#
loop_
_entity.id
_entity.type
_entity.pdbx_description
1 polymer ?
#
loop_
_entity_poly.entity_id
_entity_poly.type
_entity_poly.pdbx_seq_one_letter_code
_entity_poly.pdbx_strand_id
1 'polypeptide(L)'
;MRHVDPLRHRVLFAIGIGLIVVNVPFGWGALTVGAALAVALKQPQWLLWGMIGYGVSWVLLGVGVLITGRTGLAKAREIRRRRRRMAELRHLRRTRREARAAAEPVPPV
;
A
#
# COMPACT_ATOMS: atom_id res chain seq x y z
N MET A 1 -14.19 15.17 13.85
CA MET A 1 -13.02 14.54 13.21
C MET A 1 -13.17 13.02 13.35
N ARG A 2 -13.34 12.26 12.26
CA ARG A 2 -13.52 10.80 12.33
C ARG A 2 -12.25 10.17 12.92
N HIS A 3 -12.38 9.54 14.08
CA HIS A 3 -11.30 8.75 14.68
C HIS A 3 -11.04 7.58 13.73
N VAL A 4 -9.92 7.63 13.00
CA VAL A 4 -9.55 6.58 12.05
C VAL A 4 -8.84 5.50 12.85
N ASP A 5 -9.50 4.36 13.07
CA ASP A 5 -8.89 3.26 13.81
C ASP A 5 -7.63 2.75 13.09
N PRO A 6 -6.44 2.91 13.69
CA PRO A 6 -5.17 2.56 13.06
C PRO A 6 -5.06 1.03 12.87
N LEU A 7 -5.70 0.24 13.74
CA LEU A 7 -5.76 -1.21 13.63
C LEU A 7 -6.56 -1.66 12.39
N ARG A 8 -7.73 -1.05 12.15
CA ARG A 8 -8.58 -1.37 11.00
C ARG A 8 -7.89 -1.05 9.67
N HIS A 9 -7.12 0.05 9.61
CA HIS A 9 -6.30 0.36 8.43
C HIS A 9 -5.19 -0.67 8.20
N ARG A 10 -4.54 -1.17 9.25
CA ARG A 10 -3.47 -2.17 9.13
C ARG A 10 -3.99 -3.51 8.64
N VAL A 11 -5.16 -3.94 9.14
CA VAL A 11 -5.82 -5.18 8.73
C VAL A 11 -6.27 -5.11 7.27
N LEU A 12 -6.96 -4.03 6.86
CA LEU A 12 -7.38 -3.86 5.46
C LEU A 12 -6.20 -3.82 4.49
N PHE A 13 -5.10 -3.18 4.86
CA PHE A 13 -3.89 -3.17 4.06
C PHE A 13 -3.27 -4.57 3.94
N ALA A 14 -3.20 -5.33 5.04
CA ALA A 14 -2.70 -6.70 5.02
C ALA A 14 -3.58 -7.63 4.15
N ILE A 15 -4.90 -7.49 4.24
CA ILE A 15 -5.86 -8.21 3.39
C ILE A 15 -5.65 -7.83 1.92
N GLY A 16 -5.50 -6.55 1.60
CA GLY A 16 -5.26 -6.08 0.24
C GLY A 16 -3.95 -6.63 -0.36
N ILE A 17 -2.86 -6.64 0.42
CA ILE A 17 -1.60 -7.26 0.01
C ILE A 17 -1.76 -8.78 -0.16
N GLY A 18 -2.44 -9.44 0.78
CA GLY A 18 -2.71 -10.88 0.70
C GLY A 18 -3.48 -11.26 -0.57
N LEU A 19 -4.53 -10.48 -0.89
CA LEU A 19 -5.28 -10.62 -2.14
C LEU A 19 -4.36 -10.51 -3.36
N ILE A 20 -3.49 -9.50 -3.42
CA ILE A 20 -2.56 -9.30 -4.55
C ILE A 20 -1.59 -10.48 -4.69
N VAL A 21 -1.02 -10.94 -3.57
CA VAL A 21 -0.01 -12.02 -3.57
C VAL A 21 -0.64 -13.35 -3.95
N VAL A 22 -1.82 -13.67 -3.41
CA VAL A 22 -2.55 -14.93 -3.71
C VAL A 22 -3.17 -14.89 -5.11
N ASN A 23 -3.39 -13.70 -5.67
CA ASN A 23 -4.05 -13.58 -6.96
C ASN A 23 -3.32 -14.27 -8.10
N VAL A 24 -2.00 -14.10 -8.17
CA VAL A 24 -1.17 -14.66 -9.25
C VAL A 24 -1.22 -16.20 -9.25
N PRO A 25 -0.91 -16.91 -8.15
CA PRO A 25 -1.00 -18.37 -8.13
C PRO A 25 -2.44 -18.85 -8.31
N PHE A 26 -3.44 -18.12 -7.81
CA PHE A 26 -4.84 -18.49 -8.00
C PHE A 26 -5.27 -18.42 -9.46
N GLY A 27 -4.96 -17.32 -10.16
CA GLY A 27 -5.32 -17.14 -11.56
C GLY A 27 -4.65 -18.18 -12.47
N TRP A 28 -3.34 -18.37 -12.33
CA TRP A 28 -2.61 -19.40 -13.08
C TRP A 28 -3.08 -20.80 -12.72
N GLY A 29 -3.28 -21.09 -11.43
CA GLY A 29 -3.78 -22.38 -10.96
C GLY A 29 -5.14 -22.72 -11.53
N ALA A 30 -6.09 -21.79 -11.53
CA ALA A 30 -7.42 -22.00 -12.10
C ALA A 30 -7.35 -22.31 -13.60
N LEU A 31 -6.52 -21.58 -14.34
CA LEU A 31 -6.36 -21.79 -15.79
C LEU A 31 -5.67 -23.13 -16.08
N THR A 32 -4.59 -23.46 -15.37
CA THR A 32 -3.84 -24.71 -15.55
C THR A 32 -4.69 -25.92 -15.18
N VAL A 33 -5.43 -25.86 -14.06
CA VAL A 33 -6.35 -26.94 -13.65
C VAL A 33 -7.49 -27.09 -14.65
N GLY A 34 -8.08 -25.98 -15.10
CA GLY A 34 -9.13 -26.01 -16.13
C GLY A 34 -8.64 -26.62 -17.45
N ALA A 35 -7.42 -26.26 -17.88
CA ALA A 35 -6.79 -26.83 -19.07
C ALA A 35 -6.49 -28.33 -18.91
N ALA A 36 -5.93 -28.75 -17.77
CA ALA A 36 -5.66 -30.14 -17.47
C ALA A 36 -6.95 -30.99 -17.48
N LEU A 37 -8.01 -30.49 -16.85
CA LEU A 37 -9.33 -31.14 -16.84
C LEU A 37 -9.96 -31.18 -18.24
N ALA A 38 -9.82 -30.11 -19.03
CA ALA A 38 -10.32 -30.08 -20.41
C ALA A 38 -9.68 -31.17 -21.28
N VAL A 39 -8.37 -31.38 -21.13
CA VAL A 39 -7.62 -32.43 -21.83
C VAL A 39 -8.00 -33.82 -21.30
N ALA A 40 -8.02 -34.00 -19.97
CA ALA A 40 -8.30 -35.29 -19.34
C ALA A 40 -9.72 -35.80 -19.63
N LEU A 41 -10.70 -34.89 -19.61
CA LEU A 41 -12.12 -35.21 -19.81
C LEU A 41 -12.58 -35.00 -21.26
N LYS A 42 -11.70 -34.52 -22.14
CA LYS A 42 -12.00 -34.13 -23.54
C LYS A 42 -13.21 -33.19 -23.66
N GLN A 43 -13.42 -32.36 -22.65
CA GLN A 43 -14.58 -31.47 -22.53
C GLN A 43 -14.09 -30.02 -22.48
N PRO A 44 -14.30 -29.22 -23.54
CA PRO A 44 -13.76 -27.86 -23.63
C PRO A 44 -14.37 -26.89 -22.60
N GLN A 45 -15.54 -27.23 -22.03
CA GLN A 45 -16.19 -26.43 -20.99
C GLN A 45 -15.33 -26.22 -19.74
N TRP A 46 -14.41 -27.14 -19.42
CA TRP A 46 -13.47 -26.97 -18.30
C TRP A 46 -12.46 -25.85 -18.54
N LEU A 47 -12.12 -25.58 -19.81
CA LEU A 47 -11.29 -24.46 -20.19
C LEU A 47 -12.02 -23.14 -19.95
N LEU A 48 -13.33 -23.09 -20.23
CA LEU A 48 -14.17 -21.92 -19.96
C LEU A 48 -14.24 -21.62 -18.46
N TRP A 49 -14.40 -22.64 -17.62
CA TRP A 49 -14.34 -22.49 -16.16
C TRP A 49 -12.97 -21.99 -15.68
N GLY A 50 -11.87 -22.50 -16.26
CA GLY A 50 -10.51 -21.99 -16.00
C GLY A 50 -10.36 -20.52 -16.38
N MET A 51 -10.88 -20.11 -17.54
CA MET A 51 -10.90 -18.71 -17.97
C MET A 51 -11.73 -17.81 -17.05
N ILE A 52 -12.92 -18.27 -16.61
CA ILE A 52 -13.75 -17.54 -15.65
C ILE A 52 -12.98 -17.36 -14.33
N GLY A 53 -12.36 -18.42 -13.81
CA GLY A 53 -11.52 -18.34 -12.61
C GLY A 53 -10.36 -17.36 -12.76
N TYR A 54 -9.71 -17.36 -13.93
CA TYR A 54 -8.68 -16.37 -14.25
C TYR A 54 -9.24 -14.94 -14.31
N GLY A 55 -10.42 -14.73 -14.91
CA GLY A 55 -11.11 -13.45 -14.92
C GLY A 55 -11.46 -12.94 -13.51
N VAL A 56 -11.94 -13.82 -12.63
CA VAL A 56 -12.22 -13.50 -11.22
C VAL A 56 -10.95 -13.06 -10.49
N SER A 57 -9.80 -13.66 -10.82
CA SER A 57 -8.50 -13.23 -10.28
C SER A 57 -8.21 -11.76 -10.61
N TRP A 58 -8.49 -11.31 -11.84
CA TRP A 58 -8.30 -9.89 -12.21
C TRP A 58 -9.19 -8.94 -11.39
N VAL A 59 -10.41 -9.34 -11.09
CA VAL A 59 -11.31 -8.56 -10.22
C VAL A 59 -10.75 -8.48 -8.80
N LEU A 60 -10.28 -9.60 -8.25
CA LEU A 60 -9.66 -9.66 -6.92
C LEU A 60 -8.40 -8.79 -6.83
N LEU A 61 -7.57 -8.79 -7.89
CA LEU A 61 -6.43 -7.90 -7.99
C LEU A 61 -6.84 -6.43 -7.96
N GLY A 62 -7.84 -6.06 -8.76
CA GLY A 62 -8.37 -4.69 -8.80
C GLY A 62 -8.87 -4.23 -7.42
N VAL A 63 -9.61 -5.09 -6.72
CA VAL A 63 -10.09 -4.82 -5.36
C VAL A 63 -8.93 -4.72 -4.37
N GLY A 64 -7.96 -5.63 -4.43
CA GLY A 64 -6.75 -5.60 -3.59
C GLY A 64 -5.95 -4.31 -3.77
N VAL A 65 -5.76 -3.86 -5.02
CA VAL A 65 -5.10 -2.60 -5.36
C VAL A 65 -5.91 -1.40 -4.86
N LEU A 66 -7.23 -1.40 -5.03
CA LEU A 66 -8.10 -0.31 -4.57
C LEU A 66 -8.04 -0.13 -3.05
N ILE A 67 -8.13 -1.24 -2.30
CA ILE A 67 -8.07 -1.24 -0.84
C ILE A 67 -6.68 -0.77 -0.39
N THR A 68 -5.63 -1.41 -0.89
CA THR A 68 -4.23 -1.12 -0.53
C THR A 68 -3.83 0.31 -0.91
N GLY A 69 -4.26 0.79 -2.08
CA GLY A 69 -3.95 2.13 -2.59
C GLY A 69 -4.58 3.23 -1.75
N ARG A 70 -5.85 3.09 -1.32
CA ARG A 70 -6.51 4.05 -0.43
C ARG A 70 -5.83 4.13 0.94
N THR A 71 -5.44 2.99 1.51
CA THR A 71 -4.74 2.96 2.81
C THR A 71 -3.30 3.45 2.69
N GLY A 72 -2.62 3.10 1.60
CA GLY A 72 -1.24 3.51 1.30
C GLY A 72 -1.12 5.01 1.09
N LEU A 73 -2.06 5.63 0.36
CA LEU A 73 -2.10 7.08 0.17
C LEU A 73 -2.38 7.85 1.47
N ALA A 74 -3.15 7.29 2.39
CA ALA A 74 -3.38 7.88 3.71
C ALA A 74 -2.10 7.88 4.54
N LYS A 75 -1.40 6.74 4.62
CA LYS A 75 -0.09 6.64 5.30
C LYS A 75 0.97 7.53 4.66
N ALA A 76 1.05 7.57 3.33
CA ALA A 76 2.02 8.40 2.62
C ALA A 76 1.81 9.90 2.89
N ARG A 77 0.54 10.34 2.95
CA ARG A 77 0.20 11.72 3.33
C ARG A 77 0.60 12.02 4.77
N GLU A 78 0.41 11.09 5.70
CA GLU A 78 0.84 11.27 7.09
C GLU A 78 2.37 11.41 7.21
N ILE A 79 3.13 10.52 6.54
CA ILE A 79 4.60 10.58 6.52
C ILE A 79 5.07 11.92 5.91
N ARG A 80 4.44 12.36 4.82
CA ARG A 80 4.78 13.65 4.18
C ARG A 80 4.51 14.84 5.12
N ARG A 81 3.40 14.82 5.87
CA ARG A 81 3.09 15.84 6.88
C ARG A 81 4.09 15.83 8.04
N ARG A 82 4.47 14.65 8.55
CA ARG A 82 5.49 14.52 9.61
C ARG A 82 6.86 15.04 9.15
N ARG A 83 7.26 14.74 7.91
CA ARG A 83 8.51 15.26 7.34
C ARG A 83 8.52 16.79 7.23
N ARG A 84 7.42 17.40 6.79
CA ARG A 84 7.28 18.87 6.73
C ARG A 84 7.41 19.52 8.12
N ARG A 85 6.70 18.99 9.13
CA ARG A 85 6.80 19.48 10.52
C ARG A 85 8.23 19.37 11.08
N MET A 86 8.94 18.28 10.78
CA MET A 86 10.34 18.14 11.20
C MET A 86 11.27 19.11 10.49
N ALA A 87 11.03 19.41 9.22
CA ALA A 87 11.80 20.42 8.48
C ALA A 87 11.59 21.81 9.07
N GLU A 88 10.35 22.20 9.34
CA GLU A 88 10.01 23.48 10.00
C GLU A 88 10.67 23.60 11.38
N LEU A 89 10.63 22.54 12.20
CA LEU A 89 11.31 22.52 13.50
C LEU A 89 12.83 22.67 13.39
N ARG A 90 13.46 22.10 12.35
CA ARG A 90 14.89 22.27 12.11
C ARG A 90 15.23 23.70 11.70
N HIS A 91 14.42 24.31 10.85
CA HIS A 91 14.59 25.72 10.48
C HIS A 91 14.46 26.64 11.69
N LEU A 92 13.43 26.46 12.53
CA LEU A 92 13.24 27.25 13.75
C LEU A 92 14.36 27.07 14.77
N ARG A 93 14.97 25.88 14.85
CA ARG A 93 16.13 25.64 15.73
C ARG A 93 17.40 26.31 15.23
N ARG A 94 17.59 26.41 13.90
CA ARG A 94 18.73 27.14 13.32
C ARG A 94 18.62 28.63 13.59
N THR A 95 17.47 29.24 13.28
CA THR A 95 17.27 30.67 13.50
C THR A 95 17.40 31.06 14.99
N ARG A 96 16.93 30.22 15.91
CA ARG A 96 17.15 30.43 17.36
C ARG A 96 18.61 30.34 17.79
N ARG A 97 19.41 29.47 17.16
CA ARG A 97 20.85 29.38 17.44
C ARG A 97 21.60 30.60 16.94
N GLU A 98 21.29 31.03 15.72
CA GLU A 98 21.85 32.24 15.11
C GLU A 98 21.50 33.49 15.92
N ALA A 99 20.24 33.63 16.35
CA ALA A 99 19.82 34.74 17.20
C ALA A 99 20.49 34.75 18.59
N ARG A 100 20.77 33.57 19.17
CA ARG A 100 21.53 33.47 20.44
C ARG A 100 23.00 33.83 20.25
N ALA A 101 23.63 33.35 19.19
CA ALA A 101 25.03 33.67 18.87
C ALA A 101 25.22 35.17 18.58
N ALA A 102 24.24 35.83 17.96
CA ALA A 102 24.26 37.27 17.75
C ALA A 102 23.99 38.10 19.02
N ALA A 103 23.41 37.49 20.06
CA ALA A 103 23.09 38.14 21.33
C ALA A 103 24.16 37.95 22.42
N GLU A 104 25.13 37.05 22.21
CA GLU A 104 26.31 36.96 23.08
C GLU A 104 27.24 38.16 22.80
N PRO A 105 27.48 39.04 23.79
CA PRO A 105 28.40 40.15 23.61
C PRO A 105 29.81 39.61 23.41
N VAL A 106 30.46 40.08 22.33
CA VAL A 106 31.88 39.78 22.05
C VAL A 106 32.70 40.20 23.27
N PRO A 107 33.48 39.29 23.88
CA PRO A 107 34.29 39.65 25.04
C PRO A 107 35.26 40.77 24.66
N PRO A 108 35.39 41.82 25.48
CA PRO A 108 36.35 42.88 25.22
C PRO A 108 37.77 42.27 25.22
N VAL A 109 38.50 42.53 24.13
CA VAL A 109 39.89 42.13 23.91
C VAL A 109 40.83 42.95 24.78
#